data_AF-A0A925XN22-F1
#
_entry.id   AF-A0A925XN22-F1
#
_cell.length_a   1.000
_cell.length_b   1.000
_cell.length_c   1.000
_cell.angle_alpha   90.00
_cell.angle_beta   90.00
_cell.angle_gamma   90.00
#
_symmetry.space_group_name_H-M   'P 1'
#
loop_
_entity.id
_entity.type
_entity.pdbx_description
1 polymer ?
#
loop_
_entity_poly.entity_id
_entity_poly.type
_entity_poly.pdbx_seq_one_letter_code
_entity_poly.pdbx_strand_id
1 'polypeptide(L)'
;HIALTGGSAGACTSMWLLLHDDLADPKSADPVLRESTRVCAAAVAAGQTSIDPKVIEGWLGPNVLKHRMINMAVGEKTMDDALKNYERHKSLYEEFSAYNHVDAKDPPLLMTYGDDMTLPSKNAGHGIHHPVYGVKLKEKSDKLGHECHLLIPGVSKSEKYASANEFLMAKLLAP
;
A
#
# COMPACT_ATOMS: atom_id res chain seq x y z
N HIS A 1 15.06 -9.53 13.14
CA HIS A 1 14.01 -9.36 12.12
C HIS A 1 13.15 -8.16 12.49
N ILE A 2 12.84 -7.30 11.52
CA ILE A 2 11.97 -6.12 11.71
C ILE A 2 10.78 -6.29 10.77
N ALA A 3 9.56 -6.13 11.28
CA ALA A 3 8.34 -6.13 10.47
C ALA A 3 7.54 -4.84 10.71
N LEU A 4 6.71 -4.47 9.74
CA LEU A 4 5.93 -3.23 9.79
C LEU A 4 4.43 -3.51 9.97
N THR A 5 3.76 -2.59 10.65
CA THR A 5 2.30 -2.59 10.74
C THR A 5 1.78 -1.16 10.85
N GLY A 6 0.56 -0.95 10.37
CA GLY A 6 -0.08 0.36 10.40
C GLY A 6 -1.48 0.30 9.79
N GLY A 7 -2.30 1.30 10.13
CA GLY A 7 -3.62 1.52 9.54
C GLY A 7 -3.62 2.75 8.63
N SER A 8 -4.47 2.76 7.61
CA SER A 8 -4.69 3.93 6.74
C SER A 8 -3.37 4.45 6.13
N ALA A 9 -2.99 5.71 6.35
CA ALA A 9 -1.70 6.24 5.85
C ALA A 9 -0.46 5.48 6.38
N GLY A 10 -0.54 4.89 7.58
CA GLY A 10 0.52 4.03 8.11
C GLY A 10 0.64 2.70 7.34
N ALA A 11 -0.48 2.17 6.83
CA ALA A 11 -0.49 1.02 5.93
C ALA A 11 0.12 1.38 4.57
N CYS A 12 -0.24 2.53 4.01
CA CYS A 12 0.34 3.04 2.76
C CYS A 12 1.88 3.13 2.85
N THR A 13 2.38 3.76 3.90
CA THR A 13 3.83 3.92 4.13
C THR A 13 4.52 2.58 4.40
N SER A 14 3.90 1.70 5.18
CA SER A 14 4.46 0.37 5.47
C SER A 14 4.57 -0.50 4.22
N MET A 15 3.57 -0.43 3.32
CA MET A 15 3.62 -1.14 2.04
C MET A 15 4.65 -0.54 1.10
N TRP A 16 4.80 0.79 1.06
CA TRP A 16 5.87 1.42 0.28
C TRP A 16 7.25 0.94 0.74
N LEU A 17 7.56 1.00 2.03
CA LEU A 17 8.84 0.50 2.55
C LEU A 17 9.05 -1.01 2.33
N LEU A 18 7.98 -1.82 2.45
CA LEU A 18 8.07 -3.27 2.27
C LEU A 18 8.40 -3.64 0.82
N LEU A 19 7.75 -2.98 -0.14
CA LEU A 19 7.74 -3.36 -1.55
C LEU A 19 8.73 -2.55 -2.39
N HIS A 20 9.35 -1.52 -1.82
CA HIS A 20 10.38 -0.75 -2.50
C HIS A 20 11.75 -1.43 -2.34
N ASP A 21 12.58 -1.37 -3.38
CA ASP A 21 13.98 -1.81 -3.33
C ASP A 21 14.74 -1.16 -2.16
N ASP A 22 15.79 -1.82 -1.70
CA ASP A 22 16.61 -1.32 -0.59
C ASP A 22 17.19 0.07 -0.91
N LEU A 23 16.97 1.02 0.00
CA LEU A 23 17.42 2.40 -0.16
C LEU A 23 18.84 2.61 0.37
N ALA A 24 19.49 1.57 0.90
CA ALA A 24 20.86 1.65 1.38
C ALA A 24 21.84 2.06 0.28
N ASP A 25 22.65 3.07 0.57
CA ASP A 25 23.85 3.42 -0.19
C ASP A 25 25.10 2.99 0.60
N PRO A 26 25.67 1.80 0.32
CA PRO A 26 26.83 1.29 1.05
C PRO A 26 28.09 2.15 0.86
N LYS A 27 28.11 3.06 -0.11
CA LYS A 27 29.23 3.96 -0.39
C LYS A 27 29.05 5.35 0.24
N SER A 28 27.92 5.61 0.90
CA SER A 28 27.66 6.88 1.53
C SER A 28 28.60 7.17 2.70
N ALA A 29 29.02 8.43 2.82
CA ALA A 29 29.75 8.91 3.99
C ALA A 29 28.86 8.99 5.24
N ASP A 30 27.54 9.13 5.05
CA ASP A 30 26.57 9.12 6.15
C ASP A 30 26.35 7.66 6.63
N PRO A 31 26.63 7.33 7.90
CA PRO A 31 26.36 6.00 8.43
C PRO A 31 24.89 5.57 8.34
N VAL A 32 23.94 6.51 8.43
CA VAL A 32 22.50 6.17 8.37
C VAL A 32 22.12 5.69 6.97
N LEU A 33 22.67 6.32 5.94
CA LEU A 33 22.40 5.93 4.54
C LEU A 33 23.00 4.57 4.17
N ARG A 34 23.92 4.03 4.98
CA ARG A 34 24.48 2.69 4.75
C ARG A 34 23.60 1.57 5.31
N GLU A 35 22.64 1.90 6.17
CA GLU A 35 21.75 0.91 6.79
C GLU A 35 20.63 0.49 5.84
N SER A 36 20.34 -0.81 5.82
CA SER A 36 19.27 -1.37 4.99
C SER A 36 17.90 -0.90 5.48
N THR A 37 17.04 -0.51 4.54
CA THR A 37 15.64 -0.22 4.81
C THR A 37 14.76 -1.47 4.71
N ARG A 38 15.32 -2.63 4.34
CA ARG A 38 14.56 -3.85 4.14
C ARG A 38 14.03 -4.40 5.46
N VAL A 39 12.75 -4.74 5.43
CA VAL A 39 12.02 -5.40 6.51
C VAL A 39 11.64 -6.81 6.09
N CYS A 40 11.32 -7.69 7.05
CA CYS A 40 11.05 -9.11 6.75
C CYS A 40 9.58 -9.40 6.42
N ALA A 41 8.65 -8.51 6.78
CA ALA A 41 7.22 -8.65 6.49
C ALA A 41 6.47 -7.34 6.80
N ALA A 42 5.24 -7.20 6.30
CA ALA A 42 4.29 -6.24 6.85
C ALA A 42 2.88 -6.83 6.98
N ALA A 43 2.15 -6.42 8.02
CA ALA A 43 0.73 -6.69 8.16
C ALA A 43 -0.02 -5.38 8.40
N VAL A 44 -0.91 -5.00 7.48
CA VAL A 44 -1.47 -3.65 7.41
C VAL A 44 -3.00 -3.66 7.30
N ALA A 45 -3.63 -2.55 7.68
CA ALA A 45 -5.09 -2.42 7.69
C ALA A 45 -5.58 -1.19 6.92
N ALA A 46 -6.59 -1.38 6.07
CA ALA A 46 -7.31 -0.30 5.36
C ALA A 46 -6.39 0.69 4.63
N GLY A 47 -5.32 0.20 4.02
CA GLY A 47 -4.28 1.02 3.39
C GLY A 47 -4.57 1.43 1.96
N GLN A 48 -3.88 2.46 1.50
CA GLN A 48 -3.89 2.88 0.09
C GLN A 48 -2.70 2.21 -0.59
N THR A 49 -2.97 1.32 -1.56
CA THR A 49 -1.91 0.66 -2.34
C THR A 49 -1.43 1.53 -3.50
N SER A 50 -2.22 2.55 -3.87
CA SER A 50 -1.85 3.63 -4.77
C SER A 50 -2.44 4.94 -4.24
N ILE A 51 -1.74 6.03 -4.49
CA ILE A 51 -2.22 7.41 -4.24
C ILE A 51 -2.39 8.20 -5.54
N ASP A 52 -2.13 7.59 -6.70
CA ASP A 52 -2.25 8.26 -7.99
C ASP A 52 -3.74 8.50 -8.34
N PRO A 53 -4.19 9.76 -8.48
CA PRO A 53 -5.59 10.08 -8.75
C PRO A 53 -6.10 9.47 -10.06
N LYS A 54 -5.27 9.38 -11.12
CA LYS A 54 -5.65 8.78 -12.42
C LYS A 54 -5.78 7.26 -12.34
N VAL A 55 -5.13 6.61 -11.37
CA VAL A 55 -5.25 5.16 -11.14
C VAL A 55 -6.46 4.86 -10.26
N ILE A 56 -6.53 5.50 -9.09
CA ILE A 56 -7.51 5.16 -8.05
C ILE A 56 -8.94 5.55 -8.44
N GLU A 57 -9.12 6.62 -9.21
CA GLU A 57 -10.45 6.99 -9.75
C GLU A 57 -11.00 5.88 -10.65
N GLY A 58 -10.15 5.29 -11.50
CA GLY A 58 -10.54 4.17 -12.36
C GLY A 58 -10.92 2.90 -11.58
N TRP A 59 -10.43 2.74 -10.35
CA TRP A 59 -10.77 1.60 -9.49
C TRP A 59 -12.01 1.85 -8.63
N LEU A 60 -12.18 3.08 -8.13
CA LEU A 60 -13.06 3.40 -7.01
C LEU A 60 -14.15 4.43 -7.35
N GLY A 61 -14.10 5.01 -8.54
CA GLY A 61 -14.93 6.13 -8.96
C GLY A 61 -14.55 7.46 -8.30
N PRO A 62 -15.23 8.56 -8.67
CA PRO A 62 -14.78 9.93 -8.40
C PRO A 62 -14.82 10.33 -6.92
N ASN A 63 -15.57 9.61 -6.08
CA ASN A 63 -15.69 9.95 -4.66
C ASN A 63 -14.37 9.78 -3.88
N VAL A 64 -13.44 8.93 -4.35
CA VAL A 64 -12.11 8.79 -3.74
C VAL A 64 -11.30 10.09 -3.82
N LEU A 65 -11.44 10.84 -4.92
CA LEU A 65 -10.72 12.08 -5.17
C LEU A 65 -11.16 13.24 -4.26
N LYS A 66 -12.30 13.08 -3.56
CA LYS A 66 -12.76 14.04 -2.56
C LYS A 66 -11.98 13.95 -1.24
N HIS A 67 -11.16 12.91 -1.05
CA HIS A 67 -10.34 12.77 0.15
C HIS A 67 -9.03 13.56 0.03
N ARG A 68 -8.76 14.44 0.99
CA ARG A 68 -7.62 15.38 0.93
C ARG A 68 -6.24 14.72 0.91
N MET A 69 -6.13 13.49 1.39
CA MET A 69 -4.88 12.74 1.36
C MET A 69 -4.28 12.68 -0.06
N ILE A 70 -5.11 12.55 -1.10
CA ILE A 70 -4.63 12.34 -2.47
C ILE A 70 -3.94 13.59 -3.03
N ASN A 71 -4.48 14.79 -2.79
CA ASN A 71 -3.80 16.03 -3.22
C ASN A 71 -2.68 16.44 -2.27
N MET A 72 -2.85 16.22 -0.96
CA MET A 72 -1.82 16.58 0.02
C MET A 72 -0.56 15.72 -0.08
N ALA A 73 -0.66 14.49 -0.60
CA ALA A 73 0.49 13.61 -0.79
C ALA A 73 1.58 14.20 -1.69
N VAL A 74 1.22 15.13 -2.59
CA VAL A 74 2.16 15.84 -3.48
C VAL A 74 2.27 17.33 -3.14
N GLY A 75 1.75 17.73 -1.97
CA GLY A 75 1.81 19.11 -1.47
C GLY A 75 0.79 20.08 -2.09
N GLU A 76 -0.17 19.60 -2.87
CA GLU A 76 -1.19 20.45 -3.49
C GLU A 76 -2.33 20.77 -2.52
N LYS A 77 -2.88 21.99 -2.61
CA LYS A 77 -3.94 22.47 -1.70
C LYS A 77 -5.30 21.87 -2.01
N THR A 78 -5.57 21.60 -3.28
CA THR A 78 -6.84 21.10 -3.78
C THR A 78 -6.63 19.95 -4.77
N MET A 79 -7.67 19.13 -4.95
CA MET A 79 -7.66 18.08 -5.97
C MET A 79 -7.58 18.66 -7.39
N ASP A 80 -8.25 19.79 -7.64
CA ASP A 80 -8.23 20.43 -8.96
C ASP A 80 -6.82 20.90 -9.31
N ASP A 81 -6.07 21.47 -8.35
CA ASP A 81 -4.66 21.83 -8.55
C ASP A 81 -3.79 20.60 -8.81
N ALA A 82 -4.00 19.52 -8.06
CA ALA A 82 -3.29 18.26 -8.25
C ALA A 82 -3.52 17.64 -9.64
N LEU A 83 -4.76 17.64 -10.13
CA LEU A 83 -5.09 17.15 -11.46
C LEU A 83 -4.54 18.07 -12.56
N LYS A 84 -4.65 19.39 -12.39
CA LYS A 84 -4.09 20.38 -13.33
C LYS A 84 -2.57 20.25 -13.44
N ASN A 85 -1.89 20.01 -12.33
CA ASN A 85 -0.43 19.89 -12.26
C ASN A 85 0.04 18.42 -12.30
N TYR A 86 -0.81 17.47 -12.70
CA TYR A 86 -0.51 16.04 -12.60
C TYR A 86 0.83 15.67 -13.23
N GLU A 87 1.14 16.18 -14.42
CA GLU A 87 2.40 15.83 -15.11
C GLU A 87 3.65 16.25 -14.33
N ARG A 88 3.56 17.30 -13.49
CA ARG A 88 4.64 17.71 -12.59
C ARG A 88 4.83 16.72 -11.44
N HIS A 89 3.74 16.12 -10.97
CA HIS A 89 3.70 15.25 -9.79
C HIS A 89 3.70 13.76 -10.12
N LYS A 90 3.63 13.41 -11.40
CA LYS A 90 3.48 12.03 -11.88
C LYS A 90 4.53 11.11 -11.28
N SER A 91 5.80 11.50 -11.26
CA SER A 91 6.85 10.68 -10.68
C SER A 91 6.66 10.45 -9.17
N LEU A 92 6.15 11.44 -8.43
CA LEU A 92 5.85 11.28 -7.00
C LEU A 92 4.66 10.36 -6.78
N TYR A 93 3.63 10.44 -7.63
CA TYR A 93 2.49 9.52 -7.56
C TYR A 93 2.90 8.07 -7.89
N GLU A 94 3.76 7.89 -8.89
CA GLU A 94 4.31 6.59 -9.24
C GLU A 94 5.17 6.04 -8.09
N GLU A 95 6.07 6.87 -7.55
CA GLU A 95 6.99 6.53 -6.47
C GLU A 95 6.27 6.17 -5.17
N PHE A 96 5.33 6.99 -4.70
CA PHE A 96 4.67 6.75 -3.40
C PHE A 96 3.46 5.81 -3.50
N SER A 97 3.31 5.09 -4.61
CA SER A 97 2.31 4.04 -4.78
C SER A 97 2.97 2.67 -4.74
N ALA A 98 2.86 1.98 -3.58
CA ALA A 98 3.43 0.65 -3.37
C ALA A 98 3.02 -0.38 -4.46
N TYR A 99 1.84 -0.20 -5.08
CA TYR A 99 1.39 -0.97 -6.22
C TYR A 99 2.40 -1.01 -7.37
N ASN A 100 3.19 0.03 -7.58
CA ASN A 100 4.13 0.11 -8.70
C ASN A 100 5.41 -0.69 -8.46
N HIS A 101 5.83 -0.83 -7.20
CA HIS A 101 7.12 -1.42 -6.83
C HIS A 101 7.11 -2.94 -6.67
N VAL A 102 5.96 -3.53 -6.31
CA VAL A 102 5.87 -4.97 -6.00
C VAL A 102 6.51 -5.86 -7.06
N ASP A 103 7.39 -6.77 -6.61
CA ASP A 103 8.01 -7.82 -7.40
C ASP A 103 8.01 -9.19 -6.69
N ALA A 104 8.55 -10.23 -7.34
CA ALA A 104 8.55 -11.60 -6.83
C ALA A 104 9.50 -11.83 -5.62
N LYS A 105 10.45 -10.93 -5.38
CA LYS A 105 11.48 -11.02 -4.34
C LYS A 105 11.10 -10.26 -3.08
N ASP A 106 9.98 -9.55 -3.10
CA ASP A 106 9.52 -8.79 -1.96
C ASP A 106 9.14 -9.65 -0.75
N PRO A 107 9.27 -9.10 0.47
CA PRO A 107 8.98 -9.83 1.69
C PRO A 107 7.46 -9.96 1.88
N PRO A 108 6.99 -11.00 2.58
CA PRO A 108 5.56 -11.30 2.64
C PRO A 108 4.70 -10.13 3.18
N LEU A 109 3.52 -9.97 2.59
CA LEU A 109 2.53 -8.95 2.96
C LEU A 109 1.21 -9.59 3.40
N LEU A 110 0.60 -9.10 4.47
CA LEU A 110 -0.80 -9.34 4.79
C LEU A 110 -1.56 -8.02 4.85
N MET A 111 -2.70 -7.94 4.15
CA MET A 111 -3.59 -6.80 4.18
C MET A 111 -4.97 -7.17 4.74
N THR A 112 -5.56 -6.27 5.53
CA THR A 112 -6.93 -6.39 6.02
C THR A 112 -7.77 -5.18 5.61
N TYR A 113 -9.04 -5.40 5.24
CA TYR A 113 -10.00 -4.33 4.95
C TYR A 113 -11.39 -4.69 5.47
N GLY A 114 -12.27 -3.67 5.55
CA GLY A 114 -13.71 -3.88 5.73
C GLY A 114 -14.36 -4.53 4.51
N ASP A 115 -15.60 -4.97 4.66
CA ASP A 115 -16.33 -5.83 3.69
C ASP A 115 -17.24 -5.06 2.72
N ASP A 116 -17.38 -3.75 2.87
CA ASP A 116 -18.17 -2.92 1.95
C ASP A 116 -17.45 -2.80 0.60
N MET A 117 -17.87 -3.62 -0.37
CA MET A 117 -17.34 -3.65 -1.73
C MET A 117 -18.10 -2.71 -2.70
N THR A 118 -18.97 -1.83 -2.20
CA THR A 118 -19.86 -1.03 -3.06
C THR A 118 -19.08 -0.05 -3.94
N LEU A 119 -19.23 -0.19 -5.27
CA LEU A 119 -18.66 0.69 -6.27
C LEU A 119 -19.75 1.46 -7.07
N PRO A 120 -19.49 2.72 -7.49
CA PRO A 120 -18.36 3.55 -7.06
C PRO A 120 -18.42 3.80 -5.54
N SER A 121 -17.27 4.14 -4.95
CA SER A 121 -17.15 4.39 -3.51
C SER A 121 -18.24 5.39 -3.05
N LYS A 122 -18.88 5.09 -1.92
CA LYS A 122 -20.06 5.84 -1.43
C LYS A 122 -19.76 7.31 -1.11
N ASN A 123 -18.56 7.59 -0.61
CA ASN A 123 -18.07 8.91 -0.22
C ASN A 123 -16.54 8.87 -0.07
N ALA A 124 -15.93 10.01 0.27
CA ALA A 124 -14.47 10.14 0.43
C ALA A 124 -13.86 9.17 1.45
N GLY A 125 -14.52 8.99 2.61
CA GLY A 125 -14.04 8.12 3.69
C GLY A 125 -14.12 6.64 3.33
N HIS A 126 -15.19 6.24 2.62
CA HIS A 126 -15.29 4.89 2.05
C HIS A 126 -14.24 4.68 0.95
N GLY A 127 -14.08 5.66 0.05
CA GLY A 127 -13.13 5.57 -1.05
C GLY A 127 -11.68 5.43 -0.59
N ILE A 128 -11.23 6.23 0.38
CA ILE A 128 -9.82 6.18 0.83
C ILE A 128 -9.48 4.88 1.58
N HIS A 129 -10.47 4.19 2.19
CA HIS A 129 -10.28 2.93 2.93
C HIS A 129 -10.86 1.71 2.19
N HIS A 130 -11.14 1.83 0.89
CA HIS A 130 -11.91 0.84 0.15
C HIS A 130 -11.15 -0.50 -0.02
N PRO A 131 -11.79 -1.66 0.19
CA PRO A 131 -11.14 -2.98 0.07
C PRO A 131 -10.54 -3.30 -1.30
N VAL A 132 -11.00 -2.64 -2.36
CA VAL A 132 -10.48 -2.80 -3.73
C VAL A 132 -8.99 -2.45 -3.85
N TYR A 133 -8.44 -1.56 -3.00
CA TYR A 133 -6.98 -1.35 -2.94
C TYR A 133 -6.23 -2.66 -2.69
N GLY A 134 -6.70 -3.44 -1.72
CA GLY A 134 -6.15 -4.75 -1.39
C GLY A 134 -6.33 -5.76 -2.52
N VAL A 135 -7.51 -5.79 -3.14
CA VAL A 135 -7.79 -6.68 -4.29
C VAL A 135 -6.80 -6.41 -5.42
N LYS A 136 -6.57 -5.15 -5.80
CA LYS A 136 -5.67 -4.80 -6.89
C LYS A 136 -4.23 -5.19 -6.61
N LEU A 137 -3.71 -4.91 -5.41
CA LEU A 137 -2.35 -5.29 -5.07
C LEU A 137 -2.18 -6.82 -4.95
N LYS A 138 -3.20 -7.53 -4.43
CA LYS A 138 -3.21 -9.00 -4.36
C LYS A 138 -3.18 -9.62 -5.77
N GLU A 139 -4.01 -9.13 -6.70
CA GLU A 139 -4.02 -9.58 -8.10
C GLU A 139 -2.65 -9.41 -8.77
N LYS A 140 -1.97 -8.27 -8.54
CA LYS A 140 -0.63 -8.03 -9.08
C LYS A 140 0.41 -8.95 -8.42
N SER A 141 0.36 -9.09 -7.09
CA SER A 141 1.26 -9.96 -6.33
C SER A 141 1.17 -11.42 -6.79
N ASP A 142 -0.04 -11.94 -6.97
CA ASP A 142 -0.26 -13.32 -7.40
C ASP A 142 0.32 -13.61 -8.79
N LYS A 143 0.19 -12.66 -9.72
CA LYS A 143 0.77 -12.77 -11.06
C LYS A 143 2.30 -12.80 -11.04
N LEU A 144 2.92 -12.16 -10.05
CA LEU A 144 4.36 -12.09 -9.86
C LEU A 144 4.91 -13.24 -9.01
N GLY A 145 4.04 -13.99 -8.32
CA GLY A 145 4.45 -15.02 -7.36
C GLY A 145 4.90 -14.45 -6.00
N HIS A 146 4.56 -13.19 -5.69
CA HIS A 146 4.84 -12.56 -4.40
C HIS A 146 3.90 -13.11 -3.30
N GLU A 147 4.43 -13.41 -2.11
CA GLU A 147 3.63 -13.90 -0.98
C GLU A 147 2.75 -12.78 -0.39
N CYS A 148 1.54 -12.64 -0.92
CA CYS A 148 0.57 -11.66 -0.46
C CYS A 148 -0.70 -12.34 0.07
N HIS A 149 -1.17 -11.92 1.23
CA HIS A 149 -2.40 -12.39 1.88
C HIS A 149 -3.39 -11.24 2.01
N LEU A 150 -4.67 -11.51 1.75
CA LEU A 150 -5.73 -10.52 1.81
C LEU A 150 -6.91 -11.06 2.60
N LEU A 151 -7.26 -10.36 3.68
CA LEU A 151 -8.41 -10.68 4.52
C LEU A 151 -9.48 -9.59 4.34
N ILE A 152 -10.61 -10.00 3.76
CA ILE A 152 -11.81 -9.17 3.63
C ILE A 152 -12.99 -10.07 4.01
N PRO A 153 -13.74 -9.76 5.10
CA PRO A 153 -14.83 -10.62 5.54
C PRO A 153 -15.81 -10.94 4.40
N GLY A 154 -16.11 -12.22 4.20
CA GLY A 154 -17.02 -12.70 3.15
C GLY A 154 -16.49 -12.62 1.71
N VAL A 155 -15.32 -12.00 1.46
CA VAL A 155 -14.80 -11.73 0.11
C VAL A 155 -13.45 -12.40 -0.14
N SER A 156 -12.53 -12.32 0.82
CA SER A 156 -11.18 -12.87 0.68
C SER A 156 -10.67 -13.42 2.01
N LYS A 157 -9.96 -14.54 1.94
CA LYS A 157 -9.29 -15.17 3.09
C LYS A 157 -7.90 -15.62 2.69
N SER A 158 -7.01 -15.69 3.67
CA SER A 158 -5.78 -16.47 3.54
C SER A 158 -6.06 -17.91 3.95
N GLU A 159 -5.42 -18.86 3.27
CA GLU A 159 -5.44 -20.28 3.66
C GLU A 159 -4.49 -20.57 4.82
N LYS A 160 -3.53 -19.67 5.09
CA LYS A 160 -2.46 -19.87 6.07
C LYS A 160 -2.64 -19.06 7.35
N TYR A 161 -3.29 -17.91 7.27
CA TYR A 161 -3.33 -16.95 8.37
C TYR A 161 -4.75 -16.41 8.59
N ALA A 162 -5.27 -16.56 9.80
CA ALA A 162 -6.58 -16.01 10.15
C ALA A 162 -6.50 -14.54 10.57
N SER A 163 -5.30 -14.04 10.93
CA SER A 163 -5.13 -12.66 11.40
C SER A 163 -3.74 -12.08 11.09
N ALA A 164 -3.64 -10.75 11.16
CA ALA A 164 -2.37 -10.03 11.08
C ALA A 164 -1.37 -10.46 12.16
N ASN A 165 -1.83 -10.71 13.39
CA ASN A 165 -0.96 -11.13 14.49
C ASN A 165 -0.38 -12.51 14.24
N GLU A 166 -1.20 -13.47 13.80
CA GLU A 166 -0.73 -14.82 13.47
C GLU A 166 0.32 -14.80 12.36
N PHE A 167 0.08 -14.02 11.30
CA PHE A 167 1.04 -13.80 10.24
C PHE A 167 2.35 -13.19 10.75
N LEU A 168 2.29 -12.08 11.50
CA LEU A 168 3.49 -11.42 12.01
C LEU A 168 4.29 -12.32 12.93
N MET A 169 3.63 -13.05 13.85
CA MET A 169 4.29 -14.00 14.73
C MET A 169 4.97 -15.11 13.93
N ALA A 170 4.33 -15.63 12.88
CA ALA A 170 4.93 -16.64 12.02
C ALA A 170 6.17 -16.13 11.27
N LYS A 171 6.19 -14.87 10.82
CA LYS A 171 7.35 -14.29 10.11
C LYS A 171 8.47 -13.85 11.05
N LEU A 172 8.15 -13.34 12.24
CA LEU A 172 9.13 -12.84 13.19
C LEU A 172 9.79 -13.95 14.02
N LEU A 173 9.07 -15.03 14.31
CA LEU A 173 9.57 -16.17 15.08
C LEU A 173 10.09 -17.32 14.21
N ALA A 174 10.10 -17.16 12.89
CA ALA A 174 10.74 -18.12 12.00
C ALA A 174 12.25 -18.21 12.35
N PRO A 175 12.82 -19.43 12.43
CA PRO A 175 14.24 -19.64 12.70
C PRO A 175 15.17 -18.99 11.67
#